data_AF-A0A5B0PRI3-F1
#
_entry.id   AF-A0A5B0PRI3-F1
#
_cell.length_a   1.000
_cell.length_b   1.000
_cell.length_c   1.000
_cell.angle_alpha   90.00
_cell.angle_beta   90.00
_cell.angle_gamma   90.00
#
_symmetry.space_group_name_H-M   'P 1'
#
loop_
_entity.id
_entity.type
_entity.pdbx_description
1 polymer ?
#
loop_
_entity_poly.entity_id
_entity_poly.type
_entity_poly.pdbx_seq_one_letter_code
_entity_poly.pdbx_strand_id
1 'polypeptide(L)'
;MNAAAIQVLESDLGRGYIGSKSEKKSEKGKQKSSTGIVLAYGQSDEFSFAFGRNCQAYNRRSSKLLTTVLSTFTAAYIHLWSEYFPESPLSIGNLPTFDGRIIQYATFQEFQDYFKWRQVDAHINNLYNTTFWALVQQGKRTTQEAHSDLKGTFSKDKHSILFDRFQINYNNELEIFKKGSILIWSSLLEKLCTTQKSEAADPTSDNNLKASTPPSESSTPLPRSTTDPPTTGEKTSQPNSDDVVNSVCVVHQDLVKDQWWTTGPGAQLSE
;
A
#
# COMPACT_ATOMS: atom_id res chain seq x y z
N MET A 1 0.09 -9.38 -7.56
CA MET A 1 1.05 -8.24 -7.56
C MET A 1 1.11 -7.53 -6.21
N ASN A 2 -0.01 -7.08 -5.64
CA ASN A 2 0.01 -6.37 -4.34
C ASN A 2 0.72 -7.14 -3.23
N ALA A 3 0.46 -8.44 -3.07
CA ALA A 3 1.14 -9.25 -2.07
C ALA A 3 2.67 -9.32 -2.30
N ALA A 4 3.12 -9.44 -3.55
CA ALA A 4 4.55 -9.38 -3.87
C ALA A 4 5.16 -7.99 -3.59
N ALA A 5 4.42 -6.90 -3.86
CA ALA A 5 4.85 -5.55 -3.52
C ALA A 5 4.96 -5.34 -2.01
N ILE A 6 4.03 -5.89 -1.22
CA ILE A 6 4.09 -5.86 0.25
C ILE A 6 5.39 -6.50 0.73
N GLN A 7 5.80 -7.64 0.17
CA GLN A 7 7.08 -8.28 0.52
C GLN A 7 8.29 -7.38 0.22
N VAL A 8 8.24 -6.55 -0.83
CA VAL A 8 9.30 -5.56 -1.10
C VAL A 8 9.33 -4.48 -0.03
N LEU A 9 8.19 -3.94 0.38
CA LEU A 9 8.12 -2.92 1.43
C LEU A 9 8.55 -3.48 2.78
N GLU A 10 8.10 -4.68 3.13
CA GLU A 10 8.40 -5.33 4.42
C GLU A 10 9.82 -5.89 4.52
N SER A 11 10.56 -5.95 3.41
CA SER A 11 11.97 -6.33 3.39
C SER A 11 12.86 -5.34 4.16
N ASP A 12 14.08 -5.76 4.52
CA ASP A 12 15.09 -4.88 5.12
C ASP A 12 15.36 -3.61 4.29
N LEU A 13 15.25 -3.70 2.96
CA LEU A 13 15.38 -2.57 2.06
C LEU A 13 14.21 -1.61 2.22
N GLY A 14 12.99 -2.13 2.19
CA GLY A 14 11.77 -1.33 2.29
C GLY A 14 11.58 -0.71 3.67
N ARG A 15 12.03 -1.35 4.74
CA ARG A 15 12.07 -0.78 6.10
C ARG A 15 13.22 0.20 6.33
N GLY A 16 14.19 0.27 5.43
CA GLY A 16 15.36 1.16 5.56
C GLY A 16 16.45 0.64 6.51
N TYR A 17 16.42 -0.64 6.88
CA TYR A 17 17.42 -1.26 7.75
C TYR A 17 18.77 -1.45 7.06
N ILE A 18 18.78 -1.55 5.73
CA ILE A 18 20.01 -1.62 4.93
C ILE A 18 20.71 -0.26 4.96
N GLY A 19 21.97 -0.24 5.43
CA GLY A 19 22.77 0.98 5.59
C GLY A 19 22.82 1.53 7.02
N SER A 20 21.93 1.09 7.93
CA SER A 20 21.93 1.50 9.34
C SER A 20 23.06 0.85 10.18
N LYS A 21 23.60 -0.29 9.71
CA LYS A 21 24.58 -1.10 10.46
C LYS A 21 26.03 -0.58 10.39
N SER A 22 26.36 0.36 9.51
CA SER A 22 27.74 0.86 9.35
C SER A 22 28.17 1.94 10.34
N GLU A 23 27.28 2.46 11.19
CA GLU A 23 27.60 3.57 12.11
C GLU A 23 27.62 3.18 13.61
N LYS A 24 27.95 1.92 13.96
CA LYS A 24 28.15 1.53 15.37
C LYS A 24 29.51 1.96 15.98
N LYS A 25 30.15 3.01 15.46
CA LYS A 25 31.37 3.62 16.03
C LYS A 25 31.36 5.15 15.93
N SER A 26 30.40 5.79 16.58
CA SER A 26 30.56 7.19 17.00
C SER A 26 29.58 7.48 18.13
N GLU A 27 30.11 7.86 19.28
CA GLU A 27 29.35 8.25 20.47
C GLU A 27 28.48 9.49 20.19
N LYS A 28 27.24 9.47 20.72
CA LYS A 28 26.42 10.65 21.04
C LYS A 28 25.98 11.58 19.89
N GLY A 29 25.59 11.03 18.74
CA GLY A 29 24.75 11.74 17.74
C GLY A 29 23.40 11.05 17.59
N LYS A 30 22.27 11.80 17.57
CA LYS A 30 20.95 11.28 17.18
C LYS A 30 21.11 10.56 15.83
N GLN A 31 21.02 9.23 15.81
CA GLN A 31 21.07 8.44 14.58
C GLN A 31 19.89 8.90 13.70
N LYS A 32 20.17 9.53 12.56
CA LYS A 32 19.13 9.85 11.58
C LYS A 32 18.58 8.51 11.07
N SER A 33 17.31 8.24 11.35
CA SER A 33 16.63 7.06 10.84
C SER A 33 16.73 7.05 9.30
N SER A 34 17.41 6.04 8.75
CA SER A 34 17.45 5.85 7.29
C SER A 34 16.05 5.50 6.81
N THR A 35 15.47 6.34 5.96
CA THR A 35 14.15 6.05 5.39
C THR A 35 14.27 4.94 4.34
N GLY A 36 13.33 4.00 4.35
CA GLY A 36 13.24 2.95 3.33
C GLY A 36 12.33 3.37 2.18
N ILE A 37 11.45 2.46 1.76
CA ILE A 37 10.36 2.75 0.81
C ILE A 37 9.21 3.37 1.62
N VAL A 38 8.73 4.54 1.19
CA VAL A 38 7.71 5.32 1.92
C VAL A 38 6.32 5.22 1.30
N LEU A 39 6.26 4.90 0.01
CA LEU A 39 5.04 4.80 -0.77
C LEU A 39 5.30 3.81 -1.91
N ALA A 40 4.30 3.02 -2.27
CA ALA A 40 4.32 2.33 -3.55
C ALA A 40 2.95 2.40 -4.22
N TYR A 41 2.93 2.39 -5.54
CA TYR A 41 1.71 2.47 -6.35
C TYR A 41 1.76 1.43 -7.45
N GLY A 42 0.68 0.67 -7.62
CA GLY A 42 0.58 -0.35 -8.66
C GLY A 42 -0.72 -0.27 -9.44
N GLN A 43 -0.63 -0.49 -10.75
CA GLN A 43 -1.76 -0.64 -11.65
C GLN A 43 -1.36 -1.56 -12.81
N SER A 44 -2.31 -2.34 -13.33
CA SER A 44 -2.05 -3.31 -14.41
C SER A 44 -0.90 -4.25 -14.01
N ASP A 45 0.17 -4.23 -14.80
CA ASP A 45 1.39 -5.01 -14.71
C ASP A 45 2.60 -4.18 -14.23
N GLU A 46 2.37 -2.94 -13.77
CA GLU A 46 3.43 -2.06 -13.25
C GLU A 46 3.31 -1.77 -11.74
N PHE A 47 4.46 -1.50 -11.12
CA PHE A 47 4.57 -1.04 -9.73
C PHE A 47 5.71 -0.03 -9.58
N SER A 48 5.42 1.08 -8.91
CA SER A 48 6.38 2.14 -8.58
C SER A 48 6.67 2.13 -7.09
N PHE A 49 7.95 2.08 -6.72
CA PHE A 49 8.39 2.11 -5.32
C PHE A 49 9.15 3.42 -5.05
N ALA A 50 8.63 4.24 -4.13
CA ALA A 50 9.24 5.49 -3.73
C ALA A 50 10.14 5.30 -2.52
N PHE A 51 11.44 5.55 -2.68
CA PHE A 51 12.36 5.66 -1.57
C PHE A 51 12.27 7.03 -0.92
N GLY A 52 12.31 7.07 0.41
CA GLY A 52 12.37 8.33 1.15
C GLY A 52 13.65 9.10 0.82
N ARG A 53 13.59 10.43 0.87
CA ARG A 53 14.71 11.31 0.47
C ARG A 53 16.00 10.99 1.22
N ASN A 54 15.88 10.69 2.51
CA ASN A 54 16.98 10.39 3.42
C ASN A 54 17.51 8.94 3.35
N CYS A 55 17.02 8.10 2.43
CA CYS A 55 17.44 6.71 2.28
C CYS A 55 18.97 6.57 2.08
N GLN A 56 19.62 5.73 2.89
CA GLN A 56 21.06 5.46 2.80
C GLN A 56 21.38 4.03 2.33
N ALA A 57 20.37 3.24 1.95
CA ALA A 57 20.57 1.86 1.52
C ALA A 57 21.57 1.77 0.36
N TYR A 58 22.54 0.86 0.51
CA TYR A 58 23.62 0.61 -0.46
C TYR A 58 24.38 1.87 -0.92
N ASN A 59 24.54 2.87 -0.05
CA ASN A 59 25.13 4.17 -0.40
C ASN A 59 24.44 4.80 -1.63
N ARG A 60 23.12 4.60 -1.76
CA ARG A 60 22.27 5.12 -2.84
C ARG A 60 22.68 4.64 -4.24
N ARG A 61 23.36 3.50 -4.34
CA ARG A 61 23.71 2.88 -5.63
C ARG A 61 22.46 2.43 -6.36
N SER A 62 22.12 3.13 -7.44
CA SER A 62 20.97 2.87 -8.31
C SER A 62 20.82 1.39 -8.69
N SER A 63 21.90 0.77 -9.15
CA SER A 63 21.90 -0.64 -9.58
C SER A 63 21.55 -1.60 -8.44
N LYS A 64 22.03 -1.35 -7.21
CA LYS A 64 21.72 -2.17 -6.04
C LYS A 64 20.27 -2.01 -5.60
N LEU A 65 19.78 -0.77 -5.54
CA LEU A 65 18.37 -0.50 -5.20
C LEU A 65 17.44 -1.20 -6.21
N LEU A 66 17.66 -0.96 -7.50
CA LEU A 66 16.85 -1.50 -8.57
C LEU A 66 16.86 -3.04 -8.60
N THR A 67 18.04 -3.65 -8.61
CA THR A 67 18.15 -5.12 -8.69
C THR A 67 17.57 -5.81 -7.46
N THR A 68 17.68 -5.20 -6.27
CA THR A 68 17.12 -5.78 -5.03
C THR A 68 15.60 -5.69 -5.01
N VAL A 69 15.01 -4.58 -5.45
CA VAL A 69 13.55 -4.46 -5.61
C VAL A 69 13.05 -5.48 -6.62
N LEU A 70 13.66 -5.56 -7.81
CA LEU A 70 13.25 -6.47 -8.87
C LEU A 70 13.37 -7.94 -8.47
N SER A 71 14.49 -8.34 -7.87
CA SER A 71 14.68 -9.74 -7.46
C SER A 71 13.71 -10.14 -6.35
N THR A 72 13.49 -9.27 -5.36
CA THR A 72 12.54 -9.51 -4.26
C THR A 72 11.11 -9.60 -4.79
N PHE A 73 10.70 -8.66 -5.66
CA PHE A 73 9.38 -8.67 -6.25
C PHE A 73 9.13 -9.92 -7.10
N THR A 74 10.08 -10.28 -7.96
CA THR A 74 9.97 -11.46 -8.84
C THR A 74 9.91 -12.75 -8.02
N ALA A 75 10.77 -12.89 -7.01
CA ALA A 75 10.78 -14.07 -6.13
C ALA A 75 9.45 -14.20 -5.37
N ALA A 76 8.95 -13.10 -4.80
CA ALA A 76 7.66 -13.08 -4.10
C ALA A 76 6.49 -13.38 -5.06
N TYR A 77 6.51 -12.83 -6.27
CA TYR A 77 5.46 -13.07 -7.27
C TYR A 77 5.39 -14.54 -7.68
N ILE A 78 6.55 -15.17 -7.93
CA ILE A 78 6.62 -16.60 -8.26
C ILE A 78 6.18 -17.45 -7.07
N HIS A 79 6.66 -17.13 -5.87
CA HIS A 79 6.32 -17.87 -4.65
C HIS A 79 4.82 -17.87 -4.37
N LEU A 80 4.19 -16.70 -4.50
CA LEU A 80 2.77 -16.52 -4.20
C LEU A 80 1.86 -16.95 -5.35
N TRP A 81 2.40 -17.28 -6.54
CA TRP A 81 1.60 -17.55 -7.73
C TRP A 81 0.54 -18.63 -7.50
N SER A 82 0.92 -19.75 -6.88
CA SER A 82 0.00 -20.87 -6.64
C SER A 82 -1.13 -20.54 -5.66
N GLU A 83 -0.96 -19.53 -4.81
CA GLU A 83 -2.03 -19.07 -3.91
C GLU A 83 -3.15 -18.37 -4.67
N TYR A 84 -2.81 -17.65 -5.74
CA TYR A 84 -3.77 -16.89 -6.56
C TYR A 84 -4.24 -17.67 -7.80
N PHE A 85 -3.41 -18.54 -8.35
CA PHE A 85 -3.66 -19.28 -9.59
C PHE A 85 -3.38 -20.78 -9.43
N PRO A 86 -4.11 -21.49 -8.55
CA PRO A 86 -3.87 -22.92 -8.30
C PRO A 86 -4.06 -23.78 -9.55
N GLU A 87 -4.99 -23.40 -10.43
CA GLU A 87 -5.32 -24.13 -11.66
C GLU A 87 -4.41 -23.78 -12.85
N SER A 88 -3.42 -22.91 -12.66
CA SER A 88 -2.55 -22.46 -13.75
C SER A 88 -1.10 -22.40 -13.29
N PRO A 89 -0.47 -23.55 -12.95
CA PRO A 89 0.89 -23.57 -12.42
C PRO A 89 1.89 -22.97 -13.41
N LEU A 90 2.90 -22.28 -12.88
CA LEU A 90 3.98 -21.72 -13.69
C LEU A 90 4.77 -22.82 -14.39
N SER A 91 5.11 -22.56 -15.65
CA SER A 91 6.05 -23.38 -16.41
C SER A 91 7.35 -22.61 -16.62
N ILE A 92 8.45 -23.35 -16.79
CA ILE A 92 9.77 -22.73 -17.01
C ILE A 92 9.82 -21.84 -18.27
N GLY A 93 8.98 -22.14 -19.27
CA GLY A 93 8.90 -21.35 -20.50
C GLY A 93 8.15 -20.02 -20.34
N ASN A 94 7.29 -19.91 -19.32
CA ASN A 94 6.42 -18.75 -19.09
C ASN A 94 6.62 -18.20 -17.67
N LEU A 95 7.88 -18.02 -17.26
CA LEU A 95 8.17 -17.39 -15.98
C LEU A 95 7.87 -15.88 -16.06
N PRO A 96 7.26 -15.31 -15.01
CA PRO A 96 7.07 -13.87 -14.92
C PRO A 96 8.44 -13.18 -14.80
N THR A 97 8.67 -12.20 -15.65
CA THR A 97 9.87 -11.37 -15.65
C THR A 97 9.46 -9.91 -15.61
N PHE A 98 10.16 -9.11 -14.82
CA PHE A 98 9.88 -7.69 -14.67
C PHE A 98 11.09 -6.88 -15.14
N ASP A 99 10.85 -5.89 -16.00
CA ASP A 99 11.81 -4.84 -16.24
C ASP A 99 11.75 -3.81 -15.10
N GLY A 100 12.74 -2.93 -15.04
CA GLY A 100 12.70 -1.86 -14.06
C GLY A 100 13.67 -0.75 -14.41
N ARG A 101 13.34 0.42 -13.90
CA ARG A 101 14.14 1.64 -14.05
C ARG A 101 14.13 2.41 -12.75
N ILE A 102 15.14 3.24 -12.54
CA ILE A 102 15.19 4.18 -11.43
C ILE A 102 15.12 5.59 -11.99
N ILE A 103 14.29 6.44 -11.38
CA ILE A 103 14.13 7.84 -11.74
C ILE A 103 14.33 8.65 -10.47
N GLN A 104 15.07 9.75 -10.57
CA GLN A 104 15.29 10.66 -9.46
C GLN A 104 14.48 11.94 -9.68
N TYR A 105 13.69 12.31 -8.68
CA TYR A 105 12.99 13.58 -8.62
C TYR A 105 13.74 14.53 -7.68
N ALA A 106 13.95 15.76 -8.13
CA ALA A 106 14.71 16.76 -7.37
C ALA A 106 13.83 17.45 -6.33
N THR A 107 12.54 17.61 -6.65
CA THR A 107 11.56 18.28 -5.79
C THR A 107 10.44 17.33 -5.37
N PHE A 108 9.79 17.65 -4.26
CA PHE A 108 8.60 16.92 -3.82
C PHE A 108 7.41 17.14 -4.77
N GLN A 109 7.35 18.27 -5.47
CA GLN A 109 6.31 18.52 -6.48
C GLN A 109 6.43 17.54 -7.65
N GLU A 110 7.61 17.36 -8.23
CA GLU A 110 7.83 16.39 -9.32
C GLU A 110 7.49 14.96 -8.88
N PHE A 111 7.78 14.63 -7.62
CA PHE A 111 7.40 13.36 -7.01
C PHE A 111 5.89 13.16 -6.98
N GLN A 112 5.13 14.16 -6.51
CA GLN A 112 3.66 14.14 -6.52
C GLN A 112 3.14 14.01 -7.95
N ASP A 113 3.65 14.83 -8.87
CA ASP A 113 3.23 14.88 -10.27
C ASP A 113 3.42 13.52 -10.95
N TYR A 114 4.50 12.80 -10.63
CA TYR A 114 4.70 11.43 -11.11
C TYR A 114 3.57 10.49 -10.68
N PHE A 115 3.23 10.44 -9.39
CA PHE A 115 2.17 9.56 -8.90
C PHE A 115 0.78 9.98 -9.40
N LYS A 116 0.52 11.29 -9.48
CA LYS A 116 -0.67 11.85 -10.13
C LYS A 116 -0.78 11.39 -11.58
N TRP A 117 0.31 11.49 -12.33
CA TRP A 117 0.37 11.06 -13.72
C TRP A 117 0.11 9.55 -13.88
N ARG A 118 0.73 8.71 -13.04
CA ARG A 118 0.48 7.25 -13.05
C ARG A 118 -0.97 6.90 -12.74
N GLN A 119 -1.64 7.62 -11.83
CA GLN A 119 -3.05 7.37 -11.57
C GLN A 119 -4.00 7.89 -12.66
N VAL A 120 -3.68 9.01 -13.31
CA VAL A 120 -4.43 9.48 -14.48
C VAL A 120 -4.35 8.47 -15.62
N ASP A 121 -3.15 7.93 -15.87
CA ASP A 121 -2.93 6.89 -16.89
C ASP A 121 -3.72 5.62 -16.60
N ALA A 122 -3.69 5.16 -15.34
CA ALA A 122 -4.52 4.06 -14.86
C ALA A 122 -6.01 4.25 -15.16
N HIS A 123 -6.54 5.44 -14.88
CA HIS A 123 -7.95 5.75 -15.12
C HIS A 123 -8.30 5.75 -16.62
N ILE A 124 -7.46 6.34 -17.46
CA ILE A 124 -7.66 6.39 -18.92
C ILE A 124 -7.66 4.97 -19.50
N ASN A 125 -6.65 4.17 -19.13
CA ASN A 125 -6.50 2.80 -19.62
C ASN A 125 -7.64 1.90 -19.14
N ASN A 126 -8.05 2.01 -17.88
CA ASN A 126 -9.15 1.21 -17.35
C ASN A 126 -10.49 1.54 -18.02
N LEU A 127 -10.81 2.83 -18.21
CA LEU A 127 -12.06 3.24 -18.91
C LEU A 127 -12.06 2.74 -20.36
N TYR A 128 -10.92 2.86 -21.05
CA TYR A 128 -10.77 2.34 -22.40
C TYR A 128 -10.98 0.83 -22.44
N ASN A 129 -10.27 0.07 -21.60
CA ASN A 129 -10.31 -1.39 -21.57
C ASN A 129 -11.68 -1.93 -21.18
N THR A 130 -12.34 -1.31 -20.19
CA THR A 130 -13.70 -1.67 -19.78
C THR A 130 -14.67 -1.53 -20.96
N THR A 131 -14.60 -0.40 -21.66
CA THR A 131 -15.46 -0.15 -22.84
C THR A 131 -15.13 -1.10 -23.99
N PHE A 132 -13.83 -1.32 -24.26
CA PHE A 132 -13.35 -2.20 -25.30
C PHE A 132 -13.82 -3.65 -25.09
N TRP A 133 -13.64 -4.19 -23.89
CA TRP A 133 -14.03 -5.56 -23.60
C TRP A 133 -15.55 -5.73 -23.49
N ALA A 134 -16.30 -4.70 -23.07
CA ALA A 134 -17.76 -4.72 -23.17
C ALA A 134 -18.22 -4.82 -24.64
N LEU A 135 -17.61 -4.05 -25.55
CA LEU A 135 -17.90 -4.12 -26.99
C LEU A 135 -17.58 -5.51 -27.57
N VAL A 136 -16.46 -6.11 -27.18
CA VAL A 136 -16.05 -7.42 -27.70
C VAL A 136 -16.91 -8.55 -27.12
N GLN A 137 -17.02 -8.63 -25.79
CA GLN A 137 -17.62 -9.78 -25.11
C GLN A 137 -19.16 -9.71 -25.12
N GLN A 138 -19.74 -8.53 -24.90
CA GLN A 138 -21.20 -8.36 -24.83
C GLN A 138 -21.76 -7.82 -26.14
N GLY A 139 -21.06 -6.88 -26.77
CA GLY A 139 -21.45 -6.29 -28.05
C GLY A 139 -21.15 -7.16 -29.27
N LYS A 140 -20.50 -8.32 -29.08
CA LYS A 140 -20.09 -9.28 -30.13
C LYS A 140 -19.28 -8.63 -31.26
N ARG A 141 -18.56 -7.56 -30.97
CA ARG A 141 -17.62 -6.94 -31.91
C ARG A 141 -16.32 -7.74 -31.96
N THR A 142 -15.69 -7.72 -33.12
CA THR A 142 -14.28 -8.15 -33.21
C THR A 142 -13.38 -7.11 -32.51
N THR A 143 -12.15 -7.51 -32.18
CA THR A 143 -11.16 -6.59 -31.57
C THR A 143 -10.85 -5.40 -32.48
N GLN A 144 -10.79 -5.62 -33.80
CA GLN A 144 -10.56 -4.56 -34.79
C GLN A 144 -11.72 -3.56 -34.85
N GLU A 145 -12.95 -4.05 -34.85
CA GLU A 145 -14.15 -3.19 -34.84
C GLU A 145 -14.24 -2.40 -33.53
N ALA A 146 -13.98 -3.03 -32.38
CA ALA A 146 -14.00 -2.34 -31.09
C ALA A 146 -12.93 -1.23 -31.03
N HIS A 147 -11.73 -1.46 -31.56
CA HIS A 147 -10.72 -0.40 -31.69
C HIS A 147 -11.19 0.74 -32.59
N SER A 148 -11.85 0.43 -33.71
CA SER A 148 -12.40 1.42 -34.63
C SER A 148 -13.53 2.23 -33.98
N ASP A 149 -14.44 1.58 -33.27
CA ASP A 149 -15.55 2.20 -32.55
C ASP A 149 -15.06 3.19 -31.47
N LEU A 150 -13.93 2.87 -30.83
CA LEU A 150 -13.34 3.72 -29.78
C LEU A 150 -12.39 4.80 -30.31
N LYS A 151 -12.02 4.76 -31.60
CA LYS A 151 -11.08 5.72 -32.19
C LYS A 151 -11.70 7.13 -32.23
N GLY A 152 -10.99 8.10 -31.68
CA GLY A 152 -11.44 9.50 -31.64
C GLY A 152 -12.51 9.80 -30.58
N THR A 153 -12.90 8.81 -29.76
CA THR A 153 -13.86 9.01 -28.66
C THR A 153 -13.19 9.66 -27.45
N PHE A 154 -13.94 10.53 -26.76
CA PHE A 154 -13.55 11.11 -25.47
C PHE A 154 -14.06 10.26 -24.30
N SER A 155 -13.70 10.63 -23.07
CA SER A 155 -14.14 9.90 -21.87
C SER A 155 -15.67 9.87 -21.75
N LYS A 156 -16.35 10.99 -22.03
CA LYS A 156 -17.82 11.07 -22.00
C LYS A 156 -18.48 10.05 -22.92
N ASP A 157 -17.96 9.88 -24.14
CA ASP A 157 -18.51 8.94 -25.12
C ASP A 157 -18.37 7.50 -24.63
N LYS A 158 -17.24 7.15 -24.01
CA LYS A 158 -17.01 5.83 -23.41
C LYS A 158 -17.98 5.56 -22.26
N HIS A 159 -18.22 6.54 -21.40
CA HIS A 159 -19.25 6.45 -20.36
C HIS A 159 -20.64 6.21 -20.94
N SER A 160 -21.02 6.95 -22.00
CA SER A 160 -22.29 6.74 -22.69
C SER A 160 -22.38 5.36 -23.34
N ILE A 161 -21.32 4.88 -24.00
CA ILE A 161 -21.29 3.53 -24.59
C ILE A 161 -21.52 2.46 -23.51
N LEU A 162 -20.81 2.56 -22.38
CA LEU A 162 -20.95 1.62 -21.26
C LEU A 162 -22.37 1.64 -20.68
N PHE A 163 -22.92 2.83 -20.44
CA PHE A 163 -24.23 2.96 -19.81
C PHE A 163 -25.37 2.60 -20.77
N ASP A 164 -25.42 3.21 -21.96
CA ASP A 164 -26.56 3.09 -22.87
C ASP A 164 -26.65 1.67 -23.46
N ARG A 165 -25.52 1.08 -23.85
CA ARG A 165 -25.51 -0.21 -24.56
C ARG A 165 -25.40 -1.41 -23.63
N PHE A 166 -24.68 -1.27 -22.53
CA PHE A 166 -24.33 -2.39 -21.65
C PHE A 166 -24.90 -2.24 -20.25
N GLN A 167 -25.55 -1.12 -19.93
CA GLN A 167 -26.09 -0.82 -18.61
C GLN A 167 -25.01 -0.86 -17.51
N ILE A 168 -23.76 -0.55 -17.87
CA ILE A 168 -22.61 -0.49 -16.98
C ILE A 168 -22.39 0.97 -16.57
N ASN A 169 -22.54 1.24 -15.28
CA ASN A 169 -22.11 2.50 -14.70
C ASN A 169 -20.64 2.39 -14.26
N TYR A 170 -19.71 2.94 -15.04
CA TYR A 170 -18.27 2.90 -14.73
C TYR A 170 -17.92 3.43 -13.33
N ASN A 171 -18.70 4.36 -12.78
CA ASN A 171 -18.43 4.87 -11.42
C ASN A 171 -18.66 3.81 -10.34
N ASN A 172 -19.40 2.75 -10.64
CA ASN A 172 -19.64 1.63 -9.74
C ASN A 172 -18.60 0.51 -9.90
N GLU A 173 -17.67 0.60 -10.86
CA GLU A 173 -16.53 -0.31 -10.94
C GLU A 173 -15.68 -0.24 -9.67
N LEU A 174 -15.00 -1.35 -9.36
CA LEU A 174 -14.18 -1.43 -8.15
C LEU A 174 -13.09 -0.36 -8.14
N GLU A 175 -12.84 0.25 -6.98
CA GLU A 175 -11.83 1.31 -6.84
C GLU A 175 -10.43 0.83 -7.22
N ILE A 176 -10.09 -0.44 -6.98
CA ILE A 176 -8.81 -1.02 -7.40
C ILE A 176 -8.59 -0.90 -8.92
N PHE A 177 -9.65 -1.04 -9.73
CA PHE A 177 -9.56 -0.93 -11.19
C PHE A 177 -9.50 0.54 -11.64
N LYS A 178 -10.25 1.43 -10.98
CA LYS A 178 -10.30 2.85 -11.34
C LYS A 178 -9.12 3.67 -10.84
N LYS A 179 -8.54 3.30 -9.69
CA LYS A 179 -7.57 4.09 -8.93
C LYS A 179 -6.24 3.38 -8.71
N GLY A 180 -6.13 2.09 -9.04
CA GLY A 180 -4.94 1.29 -8.73
C GLY A 180 -4.81 0.98 -7.24
N SER A 181 -3.64 0.50 -6.82
CA SER A 181 -3.34 0.12 -5.45
C SER A 181 -2.23 0.99 -4.89
N ILE A 182 -2.48 1.63 -3.75
CA ILE A 182 -1.51 2.45 -3.02
C ILE A 182 -1.09 1.66 -1.78
N LEU A 183 0.21 1.44 -1.63
CA LEU A 183 0.81 0.76 -0.49
C LEU A 183 1.53 1.79 0.38
N ILE A 184 1.11 1.88 1.63
CA ILE A 184 1.64 2.79 2.65
C ILE A 184 1.76 2.06 3.99
N TRP A 185 2.67 2.52 4.85
CA TRP A 185 2.80 1.98 6.20
C TRP A 185 1.59 2.33 7.06
N SER A 186 1.10 1.39 7.88
CA SER A 186 -0.05 1.61 8.79
C SER A 186 0.18 2.79 9.73
N SER A 187 1.41 3.00 10.20
CA SER A 187 1.80 4.12 11.03
C SER A 187 1.55 5.50 10.39
N LEU A 188 1.50 5.59 9.06
CA LEU A 188 1.15 6.80 8.32
C LEU A 188 -0.33 7.16 8.51
N LEU A 189 -1.20 6.15 8.52
CA LEU A 189 -2.65 6.30 8.69
C LEU A 189 -3.00 6.67 10.14
N GLU A 190 -2.38 6.02 11.10
CA GLU A 190 -2.62 6.27 12.54
C GLU A 190 -2.30 7.71 12.93
N LYS A 191 -1.17 8.24 12.43
CA LYS A 191 -0.75 9.62 12.69
C LYS A 191 -1.79 10.64 12.24
N LEU A 192 -2.49 10.39 11.13
CA LEU A 192 -3.60 11.26 10.69
C LEU A 192 -4.76 11.24 11.67
N CYS A 193 -5.12 10.05 12.18
CA CYS A 193 -6.21 9.91 13.15
C CYS A 193 -5.88 10.59 14.49
N THR A 194 -4.60 10.61 14.91
CA THR A 194 -4.18 11.32 16.12
C THR A 194 -4.18 12.83 15.93
N THR A 195 -3.72 13.34 14.78
CA THR A 195 -3.68 14.78 14.50
C THR A 195 -5.09 15.37 14.40
N GLN A 196 -6.04 14.64 13.78
CA GLN A 196 -7.44 15.07 13.72
C GLN A 196 -8.15 15.07 15.08
N LYS A 197 -7.74 14.21 16.03
CA LYS A 197 -8.26 14.22 17.40
C LYS A 197 -7.69 15.36 18.25
N SER A 198 -6.45 15.80 18.00
CA SER A 198 -5.86 16.93 18.72
C SER A 198 -6.36 18.30 18.24
N GLU A 199 -6.74 18.43 16.96
CA GLU A 199 -7.30 19.67 16.41
C GLU A 199 -8.78 19.90 16.78
N ALA A 200 -9.47 18.88 17.29
CA ALA A 200 -10.86 18.96 17.74
C ALA A 200 -11.01 19.26 19.25
N ALA A 201 -9.91 19.48 19.98
CA ALA A 201 -9.93 19.81 21.41
C ALA A 201 -9.67 21.31 21.63
N ASP A 202 -10.74 22.10 21.75
CA ASP A 202 -10.68 23.50 22.19
C ASP A 202 -10.45 23.56 23.72
N PRO A 203 -9.61 24.49 24.26
CA PRO A 203 -9.26 24.51 25.67
C PRO A 203 -10.19 25.46 26.41
N THR A 204 -11.23 24.94 27.07
CA THR A 204 -11.85 25.68 28.17
C THR A 204 -12.31 24.76 29.29
N SER A 205 -11.99 25.23 30.49
CA SER A 205 -12.61 24.91 31.78
C SER A 205 -11.92 23.82 32.60
N ASP A 206 -10.89 24.27 33.33
CA ASP A 206 -10.71 23.91 34.73
C ASP A 206 -12.07 23.87 35.47
N ASN A 207 -12.35 22.77 36.17
CA ASN A 207 -12.70 22.92 37.58
C ASN A 207 -12.50 21.64 38.40
N ASN A 208 -11.82 21.88 39.50
CA ASN A 208 -11.39 20.99 40.56
C ASN A 208 -12.57 20.66 41.48
N LEU A 209 -12.80 19.38 41.83
CA LEU A 209 -13.59 19.01 43.01
C LEU A 209 -13.07 17.69 43.61
N LYS A 210 -12.66 17.82 44.88
CA LYS A 210 -12.11 16.79 45.78
C LYS A 210 -13.22 15.96 46.46
N ALA A 211 -12.77 14.80 46.97
CA ALA A 211 -13.35 13.91 48.00
C ALA A 211 -14.44 12.94 47.48
N SER A 212 -14.52 11.65 47.84
CA SER A 212 -14.11 10.94 49.06
C SER A 212 -14.08 9.42 48.81
N THR A 213 -13.22 8.67 49.50
CA THR A 213 -13.35 7.21 49.80
C THR A 213 -14.17 7.04 51.11
N PRO A 214 -14.52 5.85 51.65
CA PRO A 214 -14.61 4.43 51.19
C PRO A 214 -16.02 3.83 51.59
N PRO A 215 -16.32 2.52 51.83
CA PRO A 215 -15.49 1.31 51.81
C PRO A 215 -16.07 0.01 51.18
N SER A 216 -15.18 -0.97 51.17
CA SER A 216 -15.27 -2.42 50.95
C SER A 216 -16.46 -3.16 51.58
N GLU A 217 -16.94 -4.20 50.89
CA GLU A 217 -17.41 -5.44 51.54
C GLU A 217 -16.99 -6.69 50.75
N SER A 218 -16.62 -7.70 51.54
CA SER A 218 -16.11 -9.03 51.21
C SER A 218 -17.22 -10.06 51.01
N SER A 219 -16.99 -11.06 50.17
CA SER A 219 -17.35 -12.45 50.51
C SER A 219 -16.58 -13.48 49.68
N THR A 220 -16.21 -14.55 50.38
CA THR A 220 -15.20 -15.60 50.08
C THR A 220 -15.89 -16.90 49.56
N PRO A 221 -15.19 -18.04 49.31
CA PRO A 221 -15.34 -18.85 48.09
C PRO A 221 -15.79 -20.32 48.34
N LEU A 222 -15.70 -21.20 47.30
CA LEU A 222 -15.39 -22.68 47.29
C LEU A 222 -16.26 -23.48 46.24
N PRO A 223 -15.93 -24.73 45.83
CA PRO A 223 -14.63 -25.33 45.43
C PRO A 223 -14.66 -26.25 44.16
N ARG A 224 -13.51 -26.30 43.46
CA ARG A 224 -12.72 -27.44 42.88
C ARG A 224 -13.37 -28.80 42.48
N SER A 225 -13.07 -29.24 41.24
CA SER A 225 -12.56 -30.61 40.88
C SER A 225 -12.11 -30.65 39.40
N THR A 226 -10.80 -30.59 39.09
CA THR A 226 -9.90 -31.71 38.68
C THR A 226 -10.30 -32.48 37.42
N THR A 227 -9.50 -32.35 36.33
CA THR A 227 -8.65 -33.40 35.73
C THR A 227 -7.96 -32.88 34.45
N ASP A 228 -6.62 -32.79 34.46
CA ASP A 228 -5.74 -32.84 33.27
C ASP A 228 -5.34 -34.31 32.98
N PRO A 229 -4.94 -34.70 31.75
CA PRO A 229 -3.50 -34.71 31.36
C PRO A 229 -3.26 -34.55 29.82
N PRO A 230 -2.03 -34.75 29.26
CA PRO A 230 -0.81 -33.96 29.40
C PRO A 230 -0.24 -33.40 28.05
N THR A 231 0.58 -32.36 28.21
CA THR A 231 1.66 -31.75 27.39
C THR A 231 2.13 -32.36 26.04
N THR A 232 2.17 -31.52 25.00
CA THR A 232 3.38 -31.30 24.14
C THR A 232 3.32 -29.89 23.54
N GLY A 233 4.37 -29.10 23.77
CA GLY A 233 4.40 -27.67 23.45
C GLY A 233 4.75 -27.38 21.99
N GLU A 234 3.87 -26.67 21.32
CA GLU A 234 4.23 -25.76 20.24
C GLU A 234 4.27 -24.34 20.81
N LYS A 235 5.46 -23.74 20.86
CA LYS A 235 5.58 -22.29 21.03
C LYS A 235 5.12 -21.64 19.74
N THR A 236 3.82 -21.39 19.62
CA THR A 236 3.31 -20.37 18.72
C THR A 236 3.80 -19.03 19.28
N SER A 237 4.85 -18.49 18.68
CA SER A 237 5.29 -17.13 18.95
C SER A 237 4.15 -16.20 18.53
N GLN A 238 3.44 -15.64 19.51
CA GLN A 238 2.55 -14.51 19.26
C GLN A 238 3.38 -13.37 18.66
N PRO A 239 2.90 -12.70 17.60
CA PRO A 239 3.62 -11.57 17.03
C PRO A 239 3.72 -10.46 18.08
N ASN A 240 4.92 -9.87 18.18
CA ASN A 240 5.18 -8.77 19.09
C ASN A 240 4.26 -7.59 18.74
N SER A 241 3.71 -6.89 19.74
CA SER A 241 2.81 -5.74 19.51
C SER A 241 3.42 -4.64 18.65
N ASP A 242 4.76 -4.55 18.62
CA ASP A 242 5.50 -3.59 17.78
C ASP A 242 5.49 -3.95 16.27
N ASP A 243 5.31 -5.23 15.90
CA ASP A 243 5.27 -5.66 14.50
C ASP A 243 3.94 -5.27 13.82
N VAL A 244 2.85 -5.20 14.59
CA VAL A 244 1.53 -4.78 14.10
C VAL A 244 1.51 -3.29 13.74
N VAL A 245 2.31 -2.47 14.44
CA VAL A 245 2.39 -1.01 14.22
C VAL A 245 3.12 -0.66 12.92
N ASN A 246 3.81 -1.63 12.30
CA ASN A 246 4.66 -1.40 11.14
C ASN A 246 4.34 -2.36 9.96
N SER A 247 3.08 -2.72 9.80
CA SER A 247 2.56 -3.43 8.63
C SER A 247 2.30 -2.48 7.44
N VAL A 248 2.18 -3.05 6.25
CA VAL A 248 1.78 -2.32 5.03
C VAL A 248 0.28 -2.41 4.82
N CYS A 249 -0.38 -1.28 4.60
CA CYS A 249 -1.77 -1.19 4.18
C CYS A 249 -1.89 -0.97 2.67
N VAL A 250 -2.89 -1.60 2.07
CA VAL A 250 -3.31 -1.35 0.68
C VAL A 250 -4.55 -0.48 0.69
N VAL A 251 -4.51 0.67 0.01
CA VAL A 251 -5.64 1.58 -0.13
C VAL A 251 -5.89 1.94 -1.59
N HIS A 252 -7.13 2.27 -1.93
CA HIS A 252 -7.55 2.64 -3.29
C HIS A 252 -8.14 4.06 -3.27
N GLN A 253 -7.27 5.04 -3.14
CA GLN A 253 -7.62 6.45 -2.94
C GLN A 253 -7.20 7.32 -4.14
N ASP A 254 -7.66 8.56 -4.17
CA ASP A 254 -7.36 9.51 -5.25
C ASP A 254 -6.08 10.30 -4.96
N LEU A 255 -4.99 9.94 -5.63
CA LEU A 255 -3.72 10.65 -5.62
C LEU A 255 -3.76 11.94 -6.45
N VAL A 256 -4.71 12.12 -7.37
CA VAL A 256 -4.80 13.34 -8.17
C VAL A 256 -5.24 14.53 -7.32
N LYS A 257 -6.10 14.27 -6.32
CA LYS A 257 -6.59 15.30 -5.40
C LYS A 257 -5.49 15.78 -4.44
N ASP A 258 -5.31 17.10 -4.39
CA ASP A 258 -4.34 17.73 -3.48
C ASP A 258 -4.59 17.39 -2.01
N GLN A 259 -5.85 17.15 -1.62
CA GLN A 259 -6.22 16.76 -0.26
C GLN A 259 -5.40 15.56 0.24
N TRP A 260 -5.15 14.56 -0.63
CA TRP A 260 -4.37 13.38 -0.27
C TRP A 260 -2.94 13.73 0.15
N TRP A 261 -2.37 14.75 -0.49
CA TRP A 261 -0.99 15.20 -0.29
C TRP A 261 -0.84 16.29 0.77
N THR A 262 -1.87 17.09 1.03
CA THR A 262 -1.78 18.23 1.96
C THR A 262 -2.29 17.90 3.36
N THR A 263 -3.33 17.08 3.46
CA THR A 263 -4.01 16.73 4.72
C THR A 263 -4.19 15.23 4.91
N GLY A 264 -3.96 14.44 3.86
CA GLY A 264 -4.03 13.00 3.88
C GLY A 264 -2.66 12.32 4.11
N PRO A 265 -2.55 11.02 3.78
CA PRO A 265 -1.34 10.24 4.04
C PRO A 265 -0.08 10.83 3.39
N GLY A 266 -0.21 11.49 2.23
CA GLY A 266 0.90 12.08 1.52
C GLY A 266 1.56 13.27 2.23
N ALA A 267 0.89 13.91 3.20
CA ALA A 267 1.41 15.09 3.89
C ALA A 267 2.72 14.82 4.63
N GLN A 268 2.84 13.63 5.23
CA GLN A 268 4.02 13.23 6.00
C GLN A 268 5.16 12.69 5.13
N LEU A 269 4.97 12.60 3.81
CA LEU A 269 6.02 12.16 2.87
C LEU A 269 6.95 13.32 2.45
N SER A 270 6.62 14.55 2.80
CA SER A 270 7.38 15.76 2.43
C SER A 270 8.61 16.01 3.31
N GLU A 271 8.69 15.36 4.49
CA GLU A 271 9.77 15.48 5.49
C GLU A 271 10.92 14.48 5.26
#